data_AF-A0A0C5XFP1-F1
#
_entry.id   AF-A0A0C5XFP1-F1
#
_cell.length_a   1.000
_cell.length_b   1.000
_cell.length_c   1.000
_cell.angle_alpha   90.00
_cell.angle_beta   90.00
_cell.angle_gamma   90.00
#
_symmetry.space_group_name_H-M   'P 1'
#
loop_
_entity.id
_entity.type
_entity.pdbx_description
1 polymer ?
#
loop_
_entity_poly.entity_id
_entity_poly.type
_entity_poly.pdbx_seq_one_letter_code
_entity_poly.pdbx_strand_id
1 'polypeptide(L)'
;MCTNRREAKRLLTALRLQQCGLQLTVDKGFDGWTIDDLAVAADVSRRTVFNYFDGKADVVLGPGIEVDPEHVDAFVAGGPSGRLFDDLILLAHEAIKDRTGDDQLITLMREAIVKDSRLLVLVHNRLEEAATGLVECVRQREGDDFPAQQARLLLKLLLTFFDHALDRTSADPGHTFTEHFDATIADARTALA
;
A
#
# COMPACT_ATOMS: atom_id res chain seq x y z
N MET A 1 14.15 12.01 18.62
CA MET A 1 15.28 11.08 18.45
C MET A 1 15.96 11.42 17.13
N CYS A 2 17.30 11.50 17.07
CA CYS A 2 18.02 11.96 15.88
C CYS A 2 17.87 10.96 14.72
N THR A 3 16.89 11.17 13.85
CA THR A 3 16.75 10.46 12.58
C THR A 3 18.03 10.65 11.78
N ASN A 4 18.67 9.54 11.44
CA ASN A 4 20.04 9.53 10.96
C ASN A 4 20.10 10.24 9.60
N ARG A 5 21.03 11.18 9.40
CA ARG A 5 21.22 11.87 8.09
C ARG A 5 21.37 10.88 6.92
N ARG A 6 21.82 9.65 7.21
CA ARG A 6 21.89 8.54 6.26
C ARG A 6 20.51 7.99 5.87
N GLU A 7 19.60 7.81 6.83
CA GLU A 7 18.22 7.36 6.58
C GLU A 7 17.44 8.41 5.79
N ALA A 8 17.57 9.69 6.16
CA ALA A 8 16.97 10.78 5.40
C ALA A 8 17.47 10.83 3.95
N LYS A 9 18.79 10.68 3.73
CA LYS A 9 19.37 10.63 2.39
C LYS A 9 18.92 9.39 1.60
N ARG A 10 18.76 8.24 2.28
CA ARG A 10 18.24 7.02 1.68
C ARG A 10 16.79 7.23 1.21
N LEU A 11 15.93 7.78 2.07
CA LEU A 11 14.53 8.06 1.73
C LEU A 11 14.41 9.02 0.54
N LEU A 12 15.17 10.13 0.54
CA LEU A 12 15.16 11.08 -0.57
C LEU A 12 15.60 10.45 -1.90
N THR A 13 16.55 9.51 -1.86
CA THR A 13 16.99 8.78 -3.07
C THR A 13 15.90 7.84 -3.56
N ALA A 14 15.22 7.13 -2.65
CA ALA A 14 14.10 6.27 -2.98
C ALA A 14 12.93 7.06 -3.61
N LEU A 15 12.57 8.20 -3.02
CA LEU A 15 11.53 9.09 -3.55
C LEU A 15 11.87 9.59 -4.95
N ARG A 16 13.11 10.06 -5.19
CA ARG A 16 13.55 10.50 -6.53
C ARG A 16 13.44 9.37 -7.56
N LEU A 17 13.85 8.15 -7.20
CA LEU A 17 13.74 6.98 -8.08
C LEU A 17 12.27 6.65 -8.39
N GLN A 18 11.40 6.68 -7.39
CA GLN A 18 9.97 6.46 -7.57
C GLN A 18 9.33 7.53 -8.46
N GLN A 19 9.63 8.82 -8.22
CA GLN A 19 9.18 9.93 -9.08
C GLN A 19 9.58 9.71 -10.54
N CYS A 20 10.84 9.36 -10.80
CA CYS A 20 11.31 9.06 -12.16
C CYS A 20 10.59 7.86 -12.78
N GLY A 21 10.38 6.78 -12.02
CA GLY A 21 9.67 5.59 -12.49
C GLY A 21 8.19 5.84 -12.79
N LEU A 22 7.53 6.65 -11.95
CA LEU A 22 6.17 7.11 -12.16
C LEU A 22 6.08 7.99 -13.41
N GLN A 23 6.97 8.96 -13.59
CA GLN A 23 6.99 9.79 -14.80
C GLN A 23 7.20 8.94 -16.06
N LEU A 24 8.12 7.98 -16.05
CA LEU A 24 8.32 7.07 -17.18
C LEU A 24 7.06 6.22 -17.46
N THR A 25 6.33 5.83 -16.42
CA THR A 25 5.06 5.10 -16.55
C THR A 25 3.96 6.00 -17.12
N VAL A 26 3.87 7.24 -16.65
CA VAL A 26 2.96 8.26 -17.21
C VAL A 26 3.29 8.57 -18.66
N ASP A 27 4.57 8.61 -19.05
CA ASP A 27 4.95 8.95 -20.43
C ASP A 27 4.78 7.76 -21.38
N LYS A 28 5.31 6.59 -21.00
CA LYS A 28 5.50 5.43 -21.89
C LYS A 28 4.60 4.24 -21.57
N GLY A 29 3.80 4.30 -20.51
CA GLY A 29 3.04 3.17 -19.97
C GLY A 29 3.91 2.22 -19.15
N PHE A 30 3.29 1.31 -18.39
CA PHE A 30 4.06 0.45 -17.49
C PHE A 30 5.02 -0.46 -18.24
N ASP A 31 4.78 -0.90 -19.48
CA ASP A 31 5.76 -1.74 -20.21
C ASP A 31 6.80 -0.97 -21.03
N GLY A 32 6.60 0.33 -21.25
CA GLY A 32 7.38 1.11 -22.21
C GLY A 32 8.74 1.60 -21.74
N TRP A 33 9.21 1.16 -20.57
CA TRP A 33 10.50 1.55 -20.00
C TRP A 33 11.17 0.40 -19.24
N THR A 34 12.45 0.51 -18.96
CA THR A 34 13.25 -0.50 -18.28
C THR A 34 13.96 0.08 -17.06
N ILE A 35 14.46 -0.78 -16.16
CA ILE A 35 15.31 -0.32 -15.05
C ILE A 35 16.56 0.44 -15.54
N ASP A 36 17.03 0.18 -16.76
CA ASP A 36 18.14 0.95 -17.35
C ASP A 36 17.70 2.36 -17.73
N ASP A 37 16.52 2.52 -18.35
CA ASP A 37 15.96 3.83 -18.65
C ASP A 37 15.76 4.66 -17.38
N LEU A 38 15.29 4.01 -16.31
CA LEU A 38 15.16 4.63 -14.99
C LEU A 38 16.52 5.06 -14.42
N ALA A 39 17.53 4.19 -14.49
CA ALA A 39 18.87 4.50 -13.99
C ALA A 39 19.46 5.73 -14.70
N VAL A 40 19.27 5.82 -16.03
CA VAL A 40 19.64 6.99 -16.83
C VAL A 40 18.84 8.23 -16.41
N ALA A 41 17.51 8.11 -16.30
CA ALA A 41 16.64 9.23 -15.93
C ALA A 41 16.94 9.78 -14.53
N ALA A 42 17.30 8.92 -13.59
CA ALA A 42 17.62 9.27 -12.22
C ALA A 42 19.10 9.64 -12.00
N ASP A 43 19.95 9.55 -13.03
CA ASP A 43 21.40 9.77 -12.97
C ASP A 43 22.10 8.88 -11.91
N VAL A 44 21.81 7.58 -11.95
CA VAL A 44 22.39 6.58 -11.06
C VAL A 44 22.77 5.30 -11.80
N SER A 45 23.53 4.42 -11.15
CA SER A 45 23.78 3.08 -11.69
C SER A 45 22.57 2.16 -11.52
N ARG A 46 22.45 1.14 -12.38
CA ARG A 46 21.47 0.05 -12.23
C ARG A 46 21.53 -0.62 -10.86
N ARG A 47 22.75 -0.85 -10.36
CA ARG A 47 23.00 -1.39 -9.02
C ARG A 47 22.42 -0.48 -7.95
N THR A 48 22.49 0.84 -8.13
CA THR A 48 21.89 1.79 -7.19
C THR A 48 20.39 1.56 -7.12
N VAL A 49 19.69 1.45 -8.24
CA VAL A 49 18.23 1.17 -8.25
C VAL A 49 17.90 -0.08 -7.45
N PHE A 50 18.60 -1.18 -7.72
CA PHE A 50 18.40 -2.46 -7.02
C PHE A 50 18.79 -2.45 -5.54
N ASN A 51 19.54 -1.45 -5.05
CA ASN A 51 19.76 -1.28 -3.62
C ASN A 51 18.53 -0.69 -2.90
N TYR A 52 17.54 -0.18 -3.64
CA TYR A 52 16.33 0.43 -3.11
C TYR A 52 15.05 -0.34 -3.45
N PHE A 53 14.99 -1.00 -4.61
CA PHE A 53 13.79 -1.66 -5.13
C PHE A 53 14.14 -3.03 -5.73
N ASP A 54 13.31 -4.05 -5.49
CA ASP A 54 13.55 -5.40 -6.01
C ASP A 54 13.16 -5.50 -7.49
N GLY A 55 12.25 -4.63 -7.94
CA GLY A 55 11.88 -4.56 -9.33
C GLY A 55 11.13 -3.31 -9.75
N LYS A 56 10.70 -3.33 -11.00
CA LYS A 56 10.00 -2.22 -11.66
C LYS A 56 8.68 -1.88 -11.00
N ALA A 57 7.92 -2.90 -10.59
CA ALA A 57 6.66 -2.72 -9.88
C ALA A 57 6.89 -1.95 -8.57
N ASP A 58 7.93 -2.31 -7.80
CA ASP A 58 8.25 -1.65 -6.54
C ASP A 58 8.72 -0.21 -6.74
N VAL A 59 9.43 0.07 -7.83
CA VAL A 59 9.76 1.47 -8.15
C VAL A 59 8.49 2.29 -8.32
N VAL A 60 7.48 1.77 -9.04
CA VAL A 60 6.26 2.53 -9.34
C VAL A 60 5.37 2.65 -8.10
N LEU A 61 5.08 1.51 -7.47
CA LEU A 61 4.18 1.42 -6.32
C LEU A 61 4.81 1.97 -5.03
N GLY A 62 6.13 2.13 -5.01
CA GLY A 62 6.87 2.47 -3.82
C GLY A 62 7.21 1.22 -2.98
N PRO A 63 7.77 1.43 -1.78
CA PRO A 63 8.08 0.34 -0.87
C PRO A 63 6.83 -0.51 -0.57
N GLY A 64 7.07 -1.75 -0.14
CA GLY A 64 6.00 -2.66 0.25
C GLY A 64 5.09 -2.08 1.34
N ILE A 65 3.92 -2.70 1.50
CA ILE A 65 3.01 -2.35 2.59
C ILE A 65 3.63 -2.83 3.89
N GLU A 66 4.18 -1.89 4.65
CA GLU A 66 4.69 -2.13 5.99
C GLU A 66 3.80 -1.37 6.95
N VAL A 67 3.29 -2.03 7.99
CA VAL A 67 2.62 -1.34 9.10
C VAL A 67 3.65 -1.10 10.19
N ASP A 68 3.62 0.08 10.81
CA ASP A 68 4.52 0.36 11.94
C ASP A 68 4.33 -0.73 13.02
N PRO A 69 5.44 -1.35 13.49
CA PRO A 69 5.39 -2.37 14.53
C PRO A 69 4.56 -1.98 15.76
N GLU A 70 4.54 -0.70 16.15
CA GLU A 70 3.74 -0.25 17.30
C GLU A 70 2.23 -0.45 17.08
N HIS A 71 1.75 -0.27 15.85
CA HIS A 71 0.33 -0.48 15.51
C HIS A 71 0.01 -1.98 15.41
N VAL A 72 0.95 -2.80 14.95
CA VAL A 72 0.81 -4.27 14.95
C VAL A 72 0.76 -4.80 16.38
N ASP A 73 1.66 -4.32 17.24
CA ASP A 73 1.70 -4.70 18.66
C ASP A 73 0.42 -4.30 19.39
N ALA A 74 -0.09 -3.08 19.14
CA ALA A 74 -1.37 -2.62 19.67
C ALA A 74 -2.54 -3.49 19.20
N PHE A 75 -2.54 -3.89 17.91
CA PHE A 75 -3.53 -4.79 17.35
C PHE A 75 -3.50 -6.17 18.01
N VAL A 76 -2.30 -6.76 18.16
CA VAL A 76 -2.09 -8.07 18.79
C VAL A 76 -2.48 -8.04 20.27
N ALA A 77 -2.28 -6.92 20.96
CA ALA A 77 -2.73 -6.71 22.34
C ALA A 77 -4.27 -6.56 22.49
N GLY A 78 -5.02 -6.65 21.38
CA GLY A 78 -6.48 -6.55 21.37
C GLY A 78 -7.03 -5.14 21.24
N GLY A 79 -6.18 -4.15 20.93
CA GLY A 79 -6.58 -2.76 20.75
C GLY A 79 -6.69 -2.33 19.28
N PRO A 80 -7.03 -1.05 19.04
CA PRO A 80 -7.37 -0.04 20.04
C PRO A 80 -8.84 -0.06 20.52
N SER A 81 -9.78 -0.66 19.76
CA SER A 81 -11.20 -0.65 20.10
C SER A 81 -11.67 -1.89 20.88
N GLY A 82 -10.89 -2.98 20.87
CA GLY A 82 -11.32 -4.26 21.41
C GLY A 82 -12.09 -5.12 20.40
N ARG A 83 -12.51 -4.55 19.27
CA ARG A 83 -13.29 -5.25 18.25
C ARG A 83 -12.38 -5.63 17.08
N LEU A 84 -12.16 -6.93 16.90
CA LEU A 84 -11.21 -7.50 15.93
C LEU A 84 -11.29 -6.85 14.54
N PHE A 85 -12.50 -6.76 13.99
CA PHE A 85 -12.67 -6.28 12.62
C PHE A 85 -12.48 -4.76 12.49
N ASP A 86 -12.84 -4.00 13.51
CA ASP A 86 -12.62 -2.55 13.50
C ASP A 86 -11.13 -2.23 13.66
N ASP A 87 -10.44 -2.99 14.48
CA ASP A 87 -9.00 -2.83 14.67
C ASP A 87 -8.22 -3.28 13.42
N LEU A 88 -8.71 -4.28 12.67
CA LEU A 88 -8.20 -4.62 11.34
C LEU A 88 -8.38 -3.48 10.35
N ILE A 89 -9.54 -2.79 10.37
CA ILE A 89 -9.77 -1.59 9.52
C ILE A 89 -8.81 -0.47 9.89
N LEU A 90 -8.54 -0.24 11.18
CA LEU A 90 -7.57 0.76 11.63
C LEU A 90 -6.14 0.40 11.23
N LEU A 91 -5.78 -0.88 11.31
CA LEU A 91 -4.48 -1.38 10.85
C LEU A 91 -4.34 -1.22 9.33
N ALA A 92 -5.40 -1.49 8.58
CA ALA A 92 -5.47 -1.21 7.15
C ALA A 92 -5.26 0.27 6.87
N HIS A 93 -5.95 1.19 7.56
CA HIS A 93 -5.71 2.62 7.40
C HIS A 93 -4.24 3.00 7.60
N GLU A 94 -3.57 2.45 8.63
CA GLU A 94 -2.16 2.69 8.85
C GLU A 94 -1.26 2.14 7.73
N ALA A 95 -1.65 1.03 7.12
CA ALA A 95 -0.95 0.41 6.01
C ALA A 95 -0.97 1.25 4.73
N ILE A 96 -2.01 2.05 4.53
CA ILE A 96 -2.25 2.81 3.29
C ILE A 96 -2.02 4.31 3.49
N LYS A 97 -1.77 4.76 4.72
CA LYS A 97 -1.40 6.15 5.00
C LYS A 97 -0.22 6.53 4.12
N ASP A 98 -0.36 7.66 3.43
CA ASP A 98 0.75 8.19 2.65
C ASP A 98 1.89 8.60 3.59
N ARG A 99 3.00 7.85 3.50
CA ARG A 99 4.21 8.10 4.29
C ARG A 99 5.14 9.10 3.60
N THR A 100 4.86 9.47 2.36
CA THR A 100 5.71 10.38 1.59
C THR A 100 5.36 11.83 1.85
N GLY A 101 4.06 12.14 2.03
CA GLY A 101 3.58 13.51 2.21
C GLY A 101 3.88 14.39 0.99
N ASP A 102 4.09 13.77 -0.18
CA ASP A 102 4.48 14.41 -1.42
C ASP A 102 3.30 14.41 -2.40
N ASP A 103 2.55 15.51 -2.42
CA ASP A 103 1.38 15.71 -3.28
C ASP A 103 1.68 15.45 -4.77
N GLN A 104 2.92 15.71 -5.22
CA GLN A 104 3.32 15.46 -6.61
C GLN A 104 3.39 13.97 -6.90
N LEU A 105 3.90 13.18 -5.95
CA LEU A 105 4.00 11.73 -6.08
C LEU A 105 2.62 11.09 -6.14
N ILE A 106 1.69 11.56 -5.28
CA ILE A 106 0.29 11.13 -5.28
C ILE A 106 -0.35 11.41 -6.64
N THR A 107 -0.13 12.61 -7.17
CA THR A 107 -0.66 13.03 -8.48
C THR A 107 -0.11 12.14 -9.60
N LEU A 108 1.20 11.91 -9.64
CA LEU A 108 1.83 11.03 -10.63
C LEU A 108 1.37 9.58 -10.52
N MET A 109 1.20 9.05 -9.31
CA MET A 109 0.66 7.71 -9.08
C MET A 109 -0.75 7.59 -9.66
N ARG A 110 -1.60 8.59 -9.40
CA ARG A 110 -2.96 8.65 -9.94
C ARG A 110 -2.95 8.68 -11.46
N GLU A 111 -2.13 9.54 -12.08
CA GLU A 111 -2.00 9.61 -13.53
C GLU A 111 -1.51 8.28 -14.13
N ALA A 112 -0.54 7.64 -13.48
CA ALA A 112 -0.03 6.34 -13.91
C ALA A 112 -1.12 5.25 -13.88
N ILE A 113 -1.93 5.22 -12.82
CA ILE A 113 -3.06 4.27 -12.68
C ILE A 113 -4.13 4.51 -13.74
N VAL A 114 -4.49 5.78 -13.99
CA VAL A 114 -5.46 6.14 -15.04
C VAL A 114 -4.97 5.70 -16.42
N LYS A 115 -3.66 5.82 -16.68
CA LYS A 115 -3.07 5.43 -17.96
C LYS A 115 -2.89 3.91 -18.10
N ASP A 116 -2.66 3.20 -17.00
CA ASP A 116 -2.43 1.76 -16.99
C ASP A 116 -3.12 1.09 -15.79
N SER A 117 -4.35 0.60 -16.02
CA SER A 117 -5.16 -0.06 -15.00
C SER A 117 -4.53 -1.34 -14.42
N ARG A 118 -3.51 -1.90 -15.07
CA ARG A 118 -2.77 -3.07 -14.52
C ARG A 118 -2.04 -2.72 -13.23
N LEU A 119 -1.75 -1.45 -12.98
CA LEU A 119 -1.20 -1.02 -11.69
C LEU A 119 -2.15 -1.34 -10.53
N LEU A 120 -3.48 -1.31 -10.75
CA LEU A 120 -4.46 -1.73 -9.74
C LEU A 120 -4.30 -3.21 -9.39
N VAL A 121 -4.03 -4.06 -10.39
CA VAL A 121 -3.78 -5.50 -10.17
C VAL A 121 -2.50 -5.72 -9.36
N LEU A 122 -1.45 -4.94 -9.63
CA LEU A 122 -0.22 -5.03 -8.86
C LEU A 122 -0.40 -4.57 -7.40
N VAL A 123 -1.19 -3.52 -7.17
CA VAL A 123 -1.57 -3.06 -5.81
C VAL A 123 -2.37 -4.14 -5.09
N HIS A 124 -3.37 -4.74 -5.75
CA HIS A 124 -4.16 -5.84 -5.20
C HIS A 124 -3.28 -7.01 -4.74
N ASN A 125 -2.40 -7.49 -5.62
CA ASN A 125 -1.51 -8.62 -5.31
C ASN A 125 -0.63 -8.33 -4.09
N ARG A 126 -0.11 -7.09 -3.97
CA ARG A 126 0.68 -6.66 -2.82
C ARG A 126 -0.13 -6.62 -1.52
N LEU A 127 -1.38 -6.16 -1.58
CA LEU A 127 -2.30 -6.20 -0.44
C LEU A 127 -2.62 -7.64 -0.03
N GLU A 128 -2.82 -8.55 -0.99
CA GLU A 128 -3.08 -9.97 -0.72
C GLU A 128 -1.88 -10.65 -0.03
N GLU A 129 -0.66 -10.38 -0.49
CA GLU A 129 0.58 -10.84 0.14
C GLU A 129 0.70 -10.32 1.59
N ALA A 130 0.45 -9.02 1.80
CA ALA A 130 0.48 -8.42 3.13
C ALA A 130 -0.60 -9.01 4.06
N ALA A 131 -1.83 -9.17 3.57
CA ALA A 131 -2.93 -9.78 4.31
C ALA A 131 -2.62 -11.22 4.72
N THR A 132 -1.93 -11.99 3.88
CA THR A 132 -1.49 -13.35 4.22
C THR A 132 -0.57 -13.36 5.43
N GLY A 133 0.30 -12.36 5.58
CA GLY A 133 1.17 -12.18 6.75
C GLY A 133 0.42 -11.86 8.05
N LEU A 134 -0.76 -11.25 7.96
CA LEU A 134 -1.56 -10.83 9.14
C LEU A 134 -2.39 -11.96 9.77
N VAL A 135 -2.51 -13.11 9.10
CA VAL A 135 -3.30 -14.25 9.64
C VAL A 135 -2.79 -14.67 11.01
N GLU A 136 -1.48 -14.70 11.21
CA GLU A 136 -0.89 -15.10 12.47
C GLU A 136 -1.07 -14.01 13.55
N CYS A 137 -1.01 -12.73 13.19
CA CYS A 137 -1.32 -11.64 14.12
C CYS A 137 -2.75 -11.73 14.65
N VAL A 138 -3.72 -12.08 13.80
CA VAL A 138 -5.12 -12.30 14.22
C VAL A 138 -5.21 -13.46 15.21
N ARG A 139 -4.48 -14.55 14.98
CA ARG A 139 -4.49 -15.72 15.89
C ARG A 139 -3.78 -15.43 17.21
N GLN A 140 -2.67 -14.70 17.19
CA GLN A 140 -2.00 -14.26 18.41
C GLN A 140 -2.90 -13.37 19.27
N ARG A 141 -3.71 -12.51 18.63
CA ARG A 141 -4.68 -11.65 19.29
C ARG A 141 -5.83 -12.43 19.94
N GLU A 142 -6.48 -13.29 19.18
CA GLU A 142 -7.72 -13.97 19.62
C GLU A 142 -7.45 -15.30 20.37
N GLY A 143 -6.21 -15.80 20.31
CA GLY A 143 -5.76 -17.05 20.90
C GLY A 143 -5.55 -18.17 19.87
N ASP A 144 -4.72 -19.16 20.22
CA ASP A 144 -4.30 -20.25 19.34
C ASP A 144 -5.47 -21.10 18.79
N ASP A 145 -6.57 -21.18 19.55
CA ASP A 145 -7.80 -21.88 19.19
C ASP A 145 -8.64 -21.13 18.14
N PHE A 146 -8.33 -19.87 17.83
CA PHE A 146 -9.04 -19.10 16.82
C PHE A 146 -8.85 -19.74 15.43
N PRO A 147 -9.94 -20.12 14.72
CA PRO A 147 -9.82 -20.83 13.47
C PRO A 147 -9.10 -20.01 12.39
N ALA A 148 -7.98 -20.53 11.87
CA ALA A 148 -7.22 -19.87 10.82
C ALA A 148 -8.05 -19.58 9.55
N GLN A 149 -9.10 -20.35 9.28
CA GLN A 149 -10.03 -20.07 8.18
C GLN A 149 -10.86 -18.81 8.43
N GLN A 150 -11.32 -18.58 9.67
CA GLN A 150 -12.06 -17.36 10.02
C GLN A 150 -11.16 -16.13 9.91
N ALA A 151 -9.91 -16.20 10.37
CA ALA A 151 -8.93 -15.12 10.20
C ALA A 151 -8.73 -14.76 8.72
N ARG A 152 -8.54 -15.78 7.86
CA ARG A 152 -8.44 -15.58 6.41
C ARG A 152 -9.70 -14.98 5.80
N LEU A 153 -10.89 -15.37 6.27
CA LEU A 153 -12.15 -14.81 5.78
C LEU A 153 -12.28 -13.32 6.12
N LEU A 154 -11.93 -12.92 7.35
CA LEU A 154 -11.94 -11.51 7.75
C LEU A 154 -10.96 -10.66 6.89
N LEU A 155 -9.76 -11.18 6.65
CA LEU A 155 -8.77 -10.51 5.80
C LEU A 155 -9.21 -10.44 4.33
N LYS A 156 -9.87 -11.48 3.81
CA LYS A 156 -10.47 -11.44 2.46
C LYS A 156 -11.62 -10.45 2.35
N LEU A 157 -12.45 -10.31 3.40
CA LEU A 157 -13.49 -9.31 3.44
C LEU A 157 -12.89 -7.90 3.41
N LEU A 158 -11.82 -7.67 4.18
CA LEU A 158 -11.08 -6.41 4.15
C LEU A 158 -10.49 -6.12 2.77
N LEU A 159 -9.86 -7.11 2.11
CA LEU A 159 -9.38 -7.00 0.73
C LEU A 159 -10.51 -6.65 -0.26
N THR A 160 -11.72 -7.19 -0.04
CA THR A 160 -12.86 -6.83 -0.89
C THR A 160 -13.23 -5.35 -0.76
N PHE A 161 -13.11 -4.77 0.45
CA PHE A 161 -13.30 -3.33 0.63
C PHE A 161 -12.22 -2.51 -0.05
N PHE A 162 -10.98 -2.99 -0.01
CA PHE A 162 -9.87 -2.40 -0.76
C PHE A 162 -10.13 -2.37 -2.26
N ASP A 163 -10.52 -3.51 -2.84
CA ASP A 163 -10.77 -3.64 -4.27
C ASP A 163 -11.88 -2.70 -4.73
N HIS A 164 -12.98 -2.65 -3.96
CA HIS A 164 -14.07 -1.74 -4.27
C HIS A 164 -13.66 -0.27 -4.15
N ALA A 165 -12.82 0.08 -3.17
CA ALA A 165 -12.26 1.42 -3.03
C ALA A 165 -11.32 1.79 -4.18
N LEU A 166 -10.49 0.84 -4.67
CA LEU A 166 -9.61 1.04 -5.82
C LEU A 166 -10.43 1.32 -7.09
N ASP A 167 -11.46 0.53 -7.33
CA ASP A 167 -12.37 0.72 -8.47
C ASP A 167 -13.07 2.08 -8.41
N ARG A 168 -13.57 2.48 -7.24
CA ARG A 168 -14.19 3.81 -7.03
C ARG A 168 -13.19 4.94 -7.23
N THR A 169 -11.96 4.78 -6.77
CA THR A 169 -10.89 5.79 -6.96
C THR A 169 -10.53 5.96 -8.43
N SER A 170 -10.53 4.87 -9.20
CA SER A 170 -10.30 4.90 -10.65
C SER A 170 -11.47 5.57 -11.39
N ALA A 171 -12.71 5.29 -10.99
CA ALA A 171 -13.91 5.83 -11.62
C ALA A 171 -14.23 7.28 -11.23
N ASP A 172 -13.92 7.68 -9.99
CA ASP A 172 -14.10 9.02 -9.44
C ASP A 172 -12.80 9.52 -8.80
N PRO A 173 -11.90 10.12 -9.61
CA PRO A 173 -10.67 10.72 -9.12
C PRO A 173 -10.92 11.97 -8.24
N GLY A 174 -12.16 12.49 -8.13
CA GLY A 174 -12.45 13.66 -7.30
C GLY A 174 -12.16 13.44 -5.81
N HIS A 175 -12.18 12.17 -5.37
CA HIS A 175 -11.92 11.77 -4.00
C HIS A 175 -10.63 10.95 -3.87
N THR A 176 -10.12 10.90 -2.65
CA THR A 176 -8.96 10.10 -2.27
C THR A 176 -9.33 8.64 -2.11
N PHE A 177 -8.32 7.77 -2.17
CA PHE A 177 -8.49 6.35 -1.90
C PHE A 177 -9.10 6.11 -0.51
N THR A 178 -8.62 6.82 0.51
CA THR A 178 -9.10 6.70 1.89
C THR A 178 -10.58 7.05 2.02
N GLU A 179 -11.05 8.11 1.35
CA GLU A 179 -12.47 8.48 1.35
C GLU A 179 -13.35 7.39 0.72
N HIS A 180 -12.90 6.80 -0.40
CA HIS A 180 -13.62 5.69 -1.04
C HIS A 180 -13.59 4.40 -0.20
N PHE A 181 -12.51 4.16 0.53
CA PHE A 181 -12.38 3.02 1.44
C PHE A 181 -13.31 3.15 2.65
N ASP A 182 -13.32 4.32 3.29
CA ASP A 182 -14.25 4.63 4.38
C ASP A 182 -15.72 4.52 3.93
N ALA A 183 -16.06 5.06 2.76
CA ALA A 183 -17.39 4.96 2.19
C ALA A 183 -17.79 3.50 1.94
N THR A 184 -16.89 2.68 1.41
CA THR A 184 -17.13 1.25 1.17
C THR A 184 -17.41 0.48 2.46
N ILE A 185 -16.65 0.76 3.53
CA ILE A 185 -16.87 0.15 4.84
C ILE A 185 -18.22 0.60 5.42
N ALA A 186 -18.56 1.88 5.28
CA ALA A 186 -19.84 2.41 5.74
C ALA A 186 -21.03 1.74 5.02
N ASP A 187 -20.96 1.64 3.69
CA ASP A 187 -21.97 0.98 2.86
C ASP A 187 -22.15 -0.49 3.28
N ALA A 188 -21.06 -1.22 3.50
CA ALA A 188 -21.09 -2.60 3.96
C ALA A 188 -21.71 -2.75 5.37
N ARG A 189 -21.36 -1.86 6.30
CA ARG A 189 -21.96 -1.86 7.65
C ARG A 189 -23.46 -1.58 7.61
N THR A 190 -23.91 -0.64 6.78
CA THR A 190 -25.34 -0.34 6.62
C THR A 190 -26.10 -1.51 6.00
N ALA A 191 -25.51 -2.22 5.04
CA ALA A 191 -26.15 -3.38 4.41
C ALA A 191 -26.28 -4.61 5.33
N LEU A 192 -25.45 -4.71 6.38
CA LEU A 192 -25.40 -5.84 7.31
C LEU A 192 -26.12 -5.60 8.65
N ALA A 193 -26.63 -4.39 8.88
CA ALA A 193 -27.39 -4.00 10.08
C ALA A 193 -28.86 -4.43 9.99
#